data_AF-A0A645CG49-F1
#
_entry.id   AF-A0A645CG49-F1
#
_cell.length_a   1.000
_cell.length_b   1.000
_cell.length_c   1.000
_cell.angle_alpha   90.00
_cell.angle_beta   90.00
_cell.angle_gamma   90.00
#
_symmetry.space_group_name_H-M   'P 1'
#
loop_
_entity.id
_entity.type
_entity.pdbx_description
1 polymer ?
#
loop_
_entity_poly.entity_id
_entity_poly.type
_entity_poly.pdbx_seq_one_letter_code
_entity_poly.pdbx_strand_id
1 'polypeptide(L)'
;MDMKDNQNKIKLINKVTELLKKDGKKSSVTSITELGIMQIIRKRDKENIYERYTKSCPLCDGLGKVLTDELYFNQLFIELSNATKHTNQKQFNIKIPYILNETTKQYLHDIENELKITIEAEFIDVKNLTLKAHF
;
A
#
# COMPACT_ATOMS: atom_id res chain seq x y z
N MET A 1 -24.10 11.74 1.82
CA MET A 1 -25.12 12.74 2.19
C MET A 1 -25.57 13.42 0.92
N ASP A 2 -26.88 13.50 0.66
CA ASP A 2 -27.42 14.16 -0.51
C ASP A 2 -27.75 15.63 -0.23
N MET A 3 -27.22 16.52 -1.08
CA MET A 3 -27.53 17.95 -1.03
C MET A 3 -28.70 18.25 -1.96
N LYS A 4 -29.89 18.48 -1.39
CA LYS A 4 -31.10 18.85 -2.15
C LYS A 4 -31.11 20.31 -2.60
N ASP A 5 -30.39 21.18 -1.89
CA ASP A 5 -30.32 22.61 -2.17
C ASP A 5 -29.12 22.96 -3.07
N ASN A 6 -29.40 23.62 -4.19
CA ASN A 6 -28.40 24.09 -5.15
C ASN A 6 -27.43 25.12 -4.54
N GLN A 7 -27.87 25.94 -3.57
CA GLN A 7 -26.96 26.89 -2.91
C GLN A 7 -25.85 26.15 -2.16
N ASN A 8 -26.18 25.02 -1.51
CA ASN A 8 -25.22 24.20 -0.79
C ASN A 8 -24.23 23.52 -1.75
N LYS A 9 -24.70 23.06 -2.92
CA LYS A 9 -23.82 22.53 -3.98
C LYS A 9 -22.79 23.56 -4.44
N ILE A 10 -23.24 24.79 -4.69
CA ILE A 10 -22.34 25.89 -5.11
C ILE A 10 -21.34 26.22 -4.01
N LYS A 11 -21.80 26.33 -2.75
CA LYS A 11 -20.92 26.57 -1.59
C LYS A 11 -19.84 25.49 -1.46
N LEU A 12 -20.21 24.21 -1.63
CA LEU A 12 -19.26 23.11 -1.61
C LEU A 12 -18.22 23.24 -2.73
N ILE A 13 -18.65 23.44 -3.98
CA ILE A 13 -17.75 23.56 -5.13
C ILE A 13 -16.77 24.71 -4.92
N ASN A 14 -17.26 25.88 -4.46
CA ASN A 14 -16.43 27.04 -4.18
C ASN A 14 -15.40 26.73 -3.09
N LYS A 15 -15.83 26.07 -2.00
CA LYS A 15 -14.93 25.74 -0.90
C LYS A 15 -13.86 24.72 -1.30
N VAL A 16 -14.24 23.69 -2.05
CA VAL A 16 -13.30 22.68 -2.56
C VAL A 16 -12.31 23.33 -3.53
N THR A 17 -12.77 24.19 -4.42
CA THR A 17 -11.92 24.94 -5.36
C THR A 17 -10.93 25.84 -4.61
N GLU A 18 -11.37 26.54 -3.57
CA GLU A 18 -10.50 27.36 -2.72
C GLU A 18 -9.41 26.52 -2.04
N LEU A 19 -9.78 25.37 -1.47
CA LEU A 19 -8.82 24.48 -0.81
C LEU A 19 -7.79 23.91 -1.79
N LEU A 20 -8.22 23.56 -3.00
CA LEU A 20 -7.34 23.04 -4.04
C LEU A 20 -6.35 24.07 -4.59
N LYS A 21 -6.57 25.38 -4.40
CA LYS A 21 -5.56 26.41 -4.72
C LYS A 21 -4.28 26.28 -3.88
N LYS A 22 -4.38 25.65 -2.69
CA LYS A 22 -3.21 25.37 -1.85
C LYS A 22 -2.40 24.17 -2.36
N ASP A 23 -2.99 23.34 -3.20
CA ASP A 23 -2.27 22.24 -3.85
C ASP A 23 -1.35 22.82 -4.93
N GLY A 24 -0.05 22.52 -4.87
CA GLY A 24 0.95 23.01 -5.83
C GLY A 24 0.80 22.44 -7.25
N LYS A 25 -0.29 21.70 -7.53
CA LYS A 25 -0.57 21.03 -8.80
C LYS A 25 -1.82 21.60 -9.43
N LYS A 26 -1.78 21.76 -10.77
CA LYS A 26 -2.94 22.22 -11.54
C LYS A 26 -4.10 21.28 -11.29
N SER A 27 -5.19 21.81 -10.75
CA SER A 27 -6.39 21.07 -10.40
C SER A 27 -7.63 21.83 -10.88
N SER A 28 -8.70 21.10 -11.13
CA SER A 28 -10.01 21.64 -11.51
C SER A 28 -11.12 20.78 -10.93
N VAL A 29 -12.24 21.41 -10.61
CA VAL A 29 -13.43 20.77 -10.04
C VAL A 29 -14.58 20.98 -11.01
N THR A 30 -15.35 19.92 -11.29
CA THR A 30 -16.55 20.01 -12.13
C THR A 30 -17.78 20.30 -11.30
N SER A 31 -18.90 20.59 -11.96
CA SER A 31 -20.21 20.56 -11.31
C SER A 31 -20.52 19.18 -10.72
N ILE A 32 -21.43 19.15 -9.75
CA ILE A 32 -21.97 17.93 -9.16
C ILE A 32 -23.02 17.37 -10.13
N THR A 33 -22.86 16.11 -10.51
CA THR A 33 -23.80 15.38 -11.38
C THR A 33 -25.16 15.14 -10.70
N GLU A 34 -26.15 14.72 -11.47
CA GLU A 34 -27.48 14.35 -10.93
C GLU A 34 -27.40 13.21 -9.91
N LEU A 35 -26.40 12.32 -10.06
CA LEU A 35 -26.11 11.24 -9.11
C LEU A 35 -25.36 11.71 -7.85
N GLY A 36 -25.15 13.02 -7.68
CA GLY A 36 -24.45 13.57 -6.52
C GLY A 36 -22.92 13.43 -6.57
N ILE A 37 -22.34 13.05 -7.71
CA ILE A 37 -20.89 12.86 -7.87
C ILE A 37 -20.23 14.17 -8.30
N MET A 38 -19.18 14.59 -7.60
CA MET A 38 -18.28 15.68 -7.99
C MET A 38 -16.99 15.11 -8.56
N GLN A 39 -16.56 15.57 -9.74
CA GLN A 39 -15.30 15.14 -10.33
C GLN A 39 -14.21 16.16 -10.06
N ILE A 40 -13.01 15.66 -9.74
CA ILE A 40 -11.81 16.48 -9.54
C ILE A 40 -10.75 15.97 -10.50
N ILE A 41 -10.25 16.86 -11.36
CA ILE A 41 -9.17 16.56 -12.30
C ILE A 41 -7.92 17.24 -11.77
N ARG A 42 -6.90 16.45 -11.45
CA ARG A 42 -5.60 16.92 -10.92
C ARG A 42 -4.47 16.47 -11.84
N LYS A 43 -3.59 17.38 -12.23
CA LYS A 43 -2.40 17.06 -13.04
C LYS A 43 -1.49 16.09 -12.28
N ARG A 44 -1.11 15.01 -12.95
CA ARG A 44 -0.19 13.98 -12.44
C ARG A 44 1.24 14.29 -12.87
N ASP A 45 2.13 14.51 -11.90
CA ASP A 45 3.55 14.80 -12.18
C ASP A 45 4.51 13.72 -11.65
N LYS A 46 4.03 12.81 -10.78
CA LYS A 46 4.83 11.72 -10.20
C LYS A 46 3.98 10.45 -10.09
N GLU A 47 4.65 9.33 -9.88
CA GLU A 47 4.02 8.12 -9.37
C GLU A 47 3.27 8.45 -8.07
N ASN A 48 2.04 7.96 -7.97
CA ASN A 48 1.32 8.07 -6.70
C ASN A 48 1.99 7.14 -5.67
N ILE A 49 1.75 7.42 -4.39
CA ILE A 49 2.29 6.65 -3.26
C ILE A 49 2.02 5.16 -3.45
N TYR A 50 0.81 4.81 -3.89
CA TYR A 50 0.42 3.42 -4.09
C TYR A 50 1.30 2.71 -5.13
N GLU A 51 1.53 3.31 -6.29
CA GLU A 51 2.39 2.75 -7.33
C GLU A 51 3.86 2.70 -6.92
N ARG A 52 4.34 3.67 -6.14
CA ARG A 52 5.71 3.65 -5.61
C ARG A 52 5.96 2.49 -4.64
N TYR A 53 4.96 2.15 -3.84
CA TYR A 53 5.07 1.15 -2.77
C TYR A 53 4.47 -0.21 -3.12
N THR A 54 3.96 -0.37 -4.34
CA THR A 54 3.36 -1.64 -4.78
C THR A 54 3.83 -2.07 -6.16
N LYS A 55 3.90 -3.40 -6.34
CA LYS A 55 4.15 -4.06 -7.63
C LYS A 55 2.92 -4.88 -8.03
N SER A 56 2.80 -5.19 -9.32
CA SER A 56 1.73 -6.07 -9.81
C SER A 56 1.81 -7.44 -9.13
N CYS A 57 0.66 -7.95 -8.70
CA CYS A 57 0.60 -9.25 -8.04
C CYS A 57 0.89 -10.37 -9.07
N PRO A 58 1.91 -11.21 -8.84
CA PRO A 58 2.28 -12.27 -9.78
C PRO A 58 1.40 -13.53 -9.66
N LEU A 59 0.42 -13.55 -8.75
CA LEU A 59 -0.50 -14.69 -8.58
C LEU A 59 -1.83 -14.53 -9.29
N CYS A 60 -2.26 -13.29 -9.53
CA CYS A 60 -3.54 -12.99 -10.15
C CYS A 60 -3.37 -12.19 -11.44
N ASP A 61 -2.25 -12.40 -12.15
CA ASP A 61 -1.94 -11.78 -13.44
C ASP A 61 -2.11 -10.25 -13.44
N GLY A 62 -1.76 -9.59 -12.32
CA GLY A 62 -1.84 -8.14 -12.18
C GLY A 62 -3.22 -7.56 -11.87
N LEU A 63 -4.25 -8.39 -11.62
CA LEU A 63 -5.55 -7.92 -11.12
C LEU A 63 -5.44 -7.20 -9.77
N GLY A 64 -4.46 -7.61 -8.97
CA GLY A 64 -4.12 -7.02 -7.69
C GLY A 64 -2.71 -6.45 -7.66
N LYS A 65 -2.38 -5.83 -6.53
CA LYS A 65 -1.06 -5.27 -6.23
C LYS A 65 -0.59 -5.81 -4.89
N VAL A 66 0.71 -6.01 -4.77
CA VAL A 66 1.39 -6.40 -3.52
C VAL A 66 2.44 -5.36 -3.18
N LEU A 67 2.87 -5.29 -1.92
CA LEU A 67 3.95 -4.38 -1.53
C LEU A 67 5.22 -4.67 -2.36
N THR A 68 6.03 -3.64 -2.59
CA THR A 68 7.40 -3.84 -3.07
C THR A 68 8.20 -4.63 -2.02
N ASP A 69 9.21 -5.36 -2.50
CA ASP A 69 10.08 -6.18 -1.63
C ASP A 69 10.70 -5.31 -0.53
N GLU A 70 11.22 -4.14 -0.91
CA GLU A 70 11.79 -3.16 0.01
C GLU A 70 10.84 -2.79 1.16
N LEU A 71 9.57 -2.48 0.85
CA LEU A 71 8.62 -2.09 1.88
C LEU A 71 8.21 -3.28 2.75
N TYR A 72 8.05 -4.46 2.15
CA TYR A 72 7.75 -5.69 2.89
C TYR A 72 8.86 -6.03 3.90
N PHE A 73 10.12 -6.04 3.46
CA PHE A 73 11.25 -6.34 4.34
C PHE A 73 11.50 -5.25 5.39
N ASN A 74 11.24 -3.98 5.06
CA ASN A 74 11.27 -2.91 6.07
C ASN A 74 10.20 -3.11 7.16
N GLN A 75 8.99 -3.55 6.80
CA GLN A 75 7.96 -3.89 7.80
C GLN A 75 8.40 -5.08 8.67
N LEU A 76 8.93 -6.12 8.05
CA LEU A 76 9.46 -7.29 8.76
C LEU A 76 10.60 -6.90 9.72
N PHE A 77 11.51 -6.03 9.30
CA PHE A 77 12.59 -5.52 10.14
C PHE A 77 12.05 -4.80 11.38
N ILE A 78 11.07 -3.91 11.21
CA ILE A 78 10.45 -3.17 12.33
C ILE A 78 9.81 -4.16 13.31
N GLU A 79 9.09 -5.16 12.80
CA GLU A 79 8.44 -6.17 13.62
C GLU A 79 9.45 -7.00 14.42
N LEU A 80 10.52 -7.49 13.76
CA LEU A 80 11.60 -8.24 14.42
C LEU A 80 12.40 -7.37 15.40
N SER A 81 12.65 -6.10 15.07
CA SER A 81 13.31 -5.14 15.97
C SER A 81 12.50 -4.90 17.24
N ASN A 82 11.17 -4.87 17.13
CA ASN A 82 10.31 -4.75 18.30
C ASN A 82 10.29 -6.06 19.11
N ALA A 83 10.21 -7.21 18.43
CA ALA A 83 10.22 -8.52 19.09
C ALA A 83 11.53 -8.76 19.89
N THR A 84 12.68 -8.36 19.34
CA THR A 84 13.99 -8.48 20.02
C THR A 84 14.16 -7.54 21.22
N LYS A 85 13.41 -6.44 21.30
CA LYS A 85 13.40 -5.56 22.49
C LYS A 85 12.58 -6.13 23.64
N HIS A 86 11.53 -6.88 23.32
CA HIS A 86 10.61 -7.43 24.32
C HIS A 86 10.93 -8.88 24.71
N THR A 87 11.88 -9.52 24.03
CA THR A 87 12.27 -10.90 24.26
C THR A 87 13.78 -11.02 24.24
N ASN A 88 14.35 -11.99 24.97
CA ASN A 88 15.78 -12.30 24.89
C ASN A 88 16.09 -13.31 23.75
N GLN A 89 15.12 -13.53 22.85
CA GLN A 89 15.18 -14.51 21.78
C GLN A 89 16.03 -14.00 20.63
N LYS A 90 16.95 -14.85 20.15
CA LYS A 90 17.85 -14.52 19.04
C LYS A 90 17.57 -15.31 17.76
N GLN A 91 16.61 -16.23 17.80
CA GLN A 91 16.25 -17.08 16.66
C GLN A 91 14.76 -16.91 16.38
N PHE A 92 14.39 -16.59 15.15
CA PHE A 92 13.01 -16.37 14.75
C PHE A 92 12.65 -17.24 13.55
N ASN A 93 11.50 -17.91 13.64
CA ASN A 93 10.95 -18.68 12.54
C ASN A 93 9.86 -17.84 11.88
N ILE A 94 10.04 -17.50 10.62
CA ILE A 94 9.13 -16.63 9.88
C ILE A 94 8.58 -17.32 8.64
N LYS A 95 7.36 -16.93 8.28
CA LYS A 95 6.66 -17.43 7.10
C LYS A 95 6.62 -16.34 6.04
N ILE A 96 7.22 -16.61 4.89
CA ILE A 96 7.37 -15.64 3.81
C ILE A 96 6.58 -16.12 2.58
N PRO A 97 5.80 -15.27 1.91
CA PRO A 97 5.16 -15.64 0.65
C PRO A 97 6.20 -16.00 -0.42
N TYR A 98 5.98 -17.09 -1.17
CA TYR A 98 6.87 -17.55 -2.26
C TYR A 98 7.07 -16.52 -3.40
N ILE A 99 6.30 -15.43 -3.41
CA ILE A 99 6.34 -14.32 -4.38
C ILE A 99 7.65 -13.48 -4.28
N LEU A 100 8.44 -13.70 -3.24
CA LEU A 100 9.69 -12.97 -2.99
C LEU A 100 10.86 -13.94 -3.24
N ASN A 101 11.46 -13.92 -4.43
CA ASN A 101 12.30 -15.04 -4.90
C ASN A 101 13.80 -14.70 -4.97
N GLU A 102 14.18 -13.66 -5.72
CA GLU A 102 15.61 -13.40 -6.02
C GLU A 102 16.29 -12.56 -4.93
N THR A 103 15.60 -11.55 -4.40
CA THR A 103 16.16 -10.57 -3.45
C THR A 103 15.97 -10.96 -1.98
N THR A 104 15.09 -11.91 -1.68
CA THR A 104 14.74 -12.31 -0.31
C THR A 104 15.93 -12.71 0.53
N LYS A 105 16.85 -13.50 -0.02
CA LYS A 105 18.02 -13.97 0.73
C LYS A 105 18.89 -12.81 1.20
N GLN A 106 19.08 -11.80 0.34
CA GLN A 106 19.86 -10.63 0.67
C GLN A 106 19.19 -9.81 1.77
N TYR A 107 17.89 -9.50 1.64
CA TYR A 107 17.17 -8.77 2.67
C TYR A 107 17.15 -9.48 4.03
N LEU A 108 16.94 -10.81 4.04
CA LEU A 108 16.98 -11.57 5.30
C LEU A 108 18.37 -11.53 5.93
N HIS A 109 19.42 -11.69 5.11
CA HIS A 109 20.80 -11.60 5.59
C HIS A 109 21.12 -10.22 6.18
N ASP A 110 20.65 -9.15 5.53
CA ASP A 110 20.82 -7.78 6.02
C ASP A 110 20.13 -7.58 7.39
N ILE A 111 18.90 -8.09 7.54
CA ILE A 111 18.15 -8.04 8.81
C ILE A 111 18.84 -8.86 9.92
N GLU A 112 19.33 -10.07 9.60
CA GLU A 112 20.07 -10.92 10.55
C GLU A 112 21.31 -10.21 11.09
N ASN A 113 22.09 -9.59 10.21
CA ASN A 113 23.31 -8.87 10.57
C ASN A 113 23.02 -7.63 11.42
N GLU A 114 21.99 -6.86 11.06
CA GLU A 114 21.64 -5.62 11.74
C GLU A 114 21.07 -5.88 13.15
N LEU A 115 20.17 -6.85 13.27
CA LEU A 115 19.53 -7.19 14.55
C LEU A 115 20.33 -8.21 15.38
N LYS A 116 21.39 -8.82 14.82
CA LYS A 116 22.20 -9.89 15.43
C LYS A 116 21.33 -11.08 15.85
N ILE A 117 20.44 -11.49 14.95
CA ILE A 117 19.53 -12.62 15.11
C ILE A 117 19.75 -13.66 14.00
N THR A 118 19.14 -14.83 14.17
CA THR A 118 19.07 -15.89 13.16
C THR A 118 17.62 -16.03 12.71
N ILE A 119 17.40 -16.09 11.41
CA ILE A 119 16.08 -16.20 10.80
C ILE A 119 15.96 -17.51 10.04
N GLU A 120 15.01 -18.35 10.43
CA GLU A 120 14.59 -19.50 9.64
C GLU A 120 13.33 -19.14 8.87
N ALA A 121 13.45 -19.02 7.54
CA ALA A 121 12.35 -18.65 6.67
C ALA A 121 11.71 -19.88 6.02
N GLU A 122 10.41 -20.04 6.22
CA GLU A 122 9.56 -21.00 5.52
C GLU A 122 8.81 -20.28 4.39
N PHE A 123 9.02 -20.70 3.13
CA PHE A 123 8.32 -20.12 1.99
C PHE A 123 6.97 -20.78 1.79
N ILE A 124 5.90 -19.99 1.91
CA ILE A 124 4.53 -20.44 1.68
C ILE A 124 4.18 -20.28 0.20
N ASP A 125 3.82 -21.38 -0.45
CA ASP A 125 3.18 -21.34 -1.76
C ASP A 125 1.74 -20.83 -1.64
N VAL A 126 1.59 -19.57 -2.01
CA VAL A 126 0.32 -18.84 -1.97
C VAL A 126 -0.64 -19.21 -3.11
N LYS A 127 -0.21 -20.02 -4.12
CA LYS A 127 -1.13 -20.54 -5.15
C LYS A 127 -2.13 -21.54 -4.60
N ASN A 128 -1.75 -22.32 -3.59
CA ASN A 128 -2.60 -23.32 -2.95
C ASN A 128 -3.54 -22.75 -1.87
N LEU A 129 -3.46 -21.44 -1.62
CA LEU A 129 -4.33 -20.68 -0.71
C LEU A 129 -5.56 -20.09 -1.41
N THR A 130 -5.82 -20.46 -2.67
CA THR A 130 -7.08 -20.15 -3.36
C THR A 130 -8.25 -20.88 -2.70
N LEU A 131 -8.67 -20.34 -1.54
CA LEU A 131 -10.01 -20.50 -1.04
C LEU A 131 -10.94 -20.15 -2.19
N LYS A 132 -11.75 -21.14 -2.59
CA LYS A 132 -12.85 -21.02 -3.54
C LYS A 132 -13.69 -19.80 -3.16
N ALA A 133 -13.42 -18.66 -3.78
CA ALA A 133 -14.38 -17.58 -3.85
C ALA A 133 -15.47 -18.06 -4.81
N HIS A 134 -16.45 -18.78 -4.27
CA HIS A 134 -17.73 -18.94 -4.94
C HIS A 134 -18.33 -17.54 -5.08
N PHE A 135 -18.41 -17.08 -6.33
CA PHE A 135 -19.26 -15.96 -6.73
C PHE A 135 -20.74 -16.30 -6.49
#